data_AF-A0A4Y2PU42-F1
#
_entry.id   AF-A0A4Y2PU42-F1
#
_cell.length_a   1.000
_cell.length_b   1.000
_cell.length_c   1.000
_cell.angle_alpha   90.00
_cell.angle_beta   90.00
_cell.angle_gamma   90.00
#
_symmetry.space_group_name_H-M   'P 1'
#
loop_
_entity.id
_entity.type
_entity.pdbx_description
1 polymer ?
#
loop_
_entity_poly.entity_id
_entity_poly.type
_entity_poly.pdbx_seq_one_letter_code
_entity_poly.pdbx_strand_id
1 'polypeptide(L)'
;MEGVRLPHKLYVLCPKSCKLEKYIDDTNYIEFTKDLPQYEIDHGGIAGRKYNVSVYRIKYNGELFYCALEYAQPLKTLVAFKENGRISLPEMDIERESFIKNLTLMLKDYKNSFEVCELVEYDDETEKLHEMFFGLTSVQSFKCQTVE
;
A
#
# COMPACT_ATOMS: atom_id res chain seq x y z
N MET A 1 7.37 -29.64 0.81
CA MET A 1 6.80 -28.45 1.47
C MET A 1 6.38 -27.52 0.35
N GLU A 2 5.10 -27.51 0.03
CA GLU A 2 4.54 -26.68 -1.03
C GLU A 2 4.84 -25.21 -0.73
N GLY A 3 5.50 -24.56 -1.69
CA GLY A 3 6.03 -23.22 -1.53
C GLY A 3 4.91 -22.21 -1.53
N VAL A 4 4.60 -21.66 -0.36
CA VAL A 4 3.81 -20.43 -0.26
C VAL A 4 4.52 -19.37 -1.08
N ARG A 5 3.95 -19.01 -2.24
CA ARG A 5 4.47 -17.91 -3.05
C ARG A 5 4.08 -16.60 -2.36
N LEU A 6 5.05 -15.98 -1.71
CA LEU A 6 4.86 -14.70 -1.02
C LEU A 6 4.64 -13.59 -2.06
N PRO A 7 3.85 -12.55 -1.74
CA PRO A 7 3.78 -11.36 -2.59
C PRO A 7 5.20 -10.80 -2.78
N HIS A 8 5.61 -10.62 -4.04
CA HIS A 8 6.95 -10.14 -4.39
C HIS A 8 7.05 -8.60 -4.36
N LYS A 9 5.90 -7.93 -4.29
CA LYS A 9 5.78 -6.48 -4.36
C LYS A 9 4.87 -5.97 -3.24
N LEU A 10 5.32 -4.91 -2.58
CA LEU A 10 4.55 -4.11 -1.64
C LEU A 10 3.75 -3.06 -2.41
N TYR A 11 2.45 -3.00 -2.16
CA TYR A 11 1.59 -1.95 -2.69
C TYR A 11 1.27 -0.95 -1.59
N VAL A 12 1.71 0.28 -1.80
CA VAL A 12 1.53 1.38 -0.84
C VAL A 12 0.35 2.23 -1.30
N LEU A 13 -0.73 2.21 -0.52
CA LEU A 13 -1.98 2.88 -0.81
C LEU A 13 -1.87 4.40 -0.56
N CYS A 14 -2.27 5.17 -1.57
CA CYS A 14 -2.26 6.63 -1.58
C CYS A 14 -3.67 7.17 -1.90
N PRO A 15 -4.60 7.20 -0.92
CA PRO A 15 -5.94 7.74 -1.14
C PRO A 15 -5.90 9.24 -1.45
N LYS A 16 -6.74 9.68 -2.38
CA LYS A 16 -6.86 11.08 -2.79
C LYS A 16 -7.19 11.98 -1.60
N SER A 17 -8.07 11.55 -0.70
CA SER A 17 -8.42 12.34 0.50
C SER A 17 -7.28 12.46 1.53
N CYS A 18 -6.18 11.70 1.36
CA CYS A 18 -5.10 11.49 2.33
C CYS A 18 -5.53 10.80 3.64
N LYS A 19 -6.82 10.45 3.81
CA LYS A 19 -7.32 9.77 4.99
C LYS A 19 -6.95 8.29 4.93
N LEU A 20 -6.40 7.79 6.03
CA LEU A 20 -5.98 6.40 6.14
C LEU A 20 -6.93 5.70 7.10
N GLU A 21 -7.62 4.68 6.61
CA GLU A 21 -8.47 3.86 7.46
C GLU A 21 -7.64 3.10 8.49
N LYS A 22 -8.28 2.77 9.63
CA LYS A 22 -7.60 2.02 10.71
C LYS A 22 -7.16 0.65 10.21
N TYR A 23 -7.96 0.03 9.35
CA TYR A 23 -7.66 -1.23 8.71
C TYR A 23 -8.06 -1.19 7.23
N ILE A 24 -7.35 -1.97 6.41
CA ILE A 24 -7.64 -2.12 4.98
C ILE A 24 -8.77 -3.15 4.75
N ASP A 25 -9.02 -4.03 5.73
CA ASP A 25 -10.01 -5.11 5.68
C ASP A 25 -11.41 -4.64 6.08
N ASP A 26 -11.96 -3.66 5.35
CA ASP A 26 -13.30 -3.13 5.62
C ASP A 26 -14.32 -3.47 4.51
N THR A 27 -14.07 -4.54 3.74
CA THR A 27 -15.00 -4.98 2.70
C THR A 27 -15.10 -6.49 2.65
N ASN A 28 -16.25 -7.02 2.17
CA ASN A 28 -16.42 -8.45 1.84
C ASN A 28 -15.46 -8.95 0.73
N TYR A 29 -14.56 -8.10 0.24
CA TYR A 29 -13.66 -8.34 -0.88
C TYR A 29 -12.19 -8.28 -0.48
N ILE A 30 -11.83 -7.70 0.67
CA ILE A 30 -10.45 -7.57 1.13
C ILE A 30 -10.38 -8.02 2.57
N GLU A 31 -9.59 -9.05 2.84
CA GLU A 31 -9.47 -9.65 4.16
C GLU A 31 -8.00 -9.77 4.55
N PHE A 32 -7.67 -9.39 5.78
CA PHE A 32 -6.36 -9.69 6.35
C PHE A 32 -6.13 -11.21 6.36
N THR A 33 -4.91 -11.63 6.06
CA THR A 33 -4.54 -13.06 6.09
C THR A 33 -3.45 -13.35 7.11
N LYS A 34 -2.32 -12.67 7.01
CA LYS A 34 -1.15 -12.84 7.88
C LYS A 34 -0.18 -11.70 7.68
N ASP A 35 0.76 -11.58 8.60
CA ASP A 35 1.95 -10.76 8.40
C ASP A 35 3.04 -11.54 7.66
N LEU A 36 3.86 -10.81 6.89
CA LEU A 36 5.15 -11.31 6.44
C LEU A 36 6.11 -11.48 7.65
N PRO A 37 7.15 -12.32 7.54
CA PRO A 37 8.17 -12.43 8.57
C PRO A 37 8.71 -11.04 8.95
N GLN A 38 8.75 -10.74 10.24
CA GLN A 38 9.16 -9.43 10.73
C GLN A 38 10.60 -9.14 10.29
N TYR A 39 10.83 -7.94 9.78
CA TYR A 39 12.19 -7.46 9.55
C TYR A 39 12.65 -6.68 10.77
N GLU A 40 13.68 -7.20 11.46
CA GLU A 40 14.24 -6.61 12.67
C GLU A 40 15.65 -6.09 12.39
N ILE A 41 15.89 -4.82 12.74
CA ILE A 41 17.17 -4.16 12.55
C ILE A 41 17.38 -3.07 13.61
N ASP A 42 18.62 -2.85 14.04
CA ASP A 42 18.98 -1.69 14.84
C ASP A 42 18.97 -0.44 13.96
N HIS A 43 18.05 0.49 14.20
CA HIS A 43 17.90 1.66 13.34
C HIS A 43 17.42 2.89 14.09
N GLY A 44 18.06 4.03 13.82
CA GLY A 44 17.68 5.33 14.38
C GLY A 44 17.79 5.39 15.91
N GLY A 45 18.76 4.69 16.51
CA GLY A 45 18.96 4.62 17.96
C GLY A 45 18.03 3.66 18.70
N ILE A 46 17.24 2.86 17.97
CA ILE A 46 16.36 1.85 18.54
C ILE A 46 16.93 0.48 18.22
N ALA A 47 17.32 -0.27 19.27
CA ALA A 47 17.72 -1.66 19.13
C ALA A 47 16.51 -2.55 18.84
N GLY A 48 16.65 -3.51 17.92
CA GLY A 48 15.60 -4.45 17.55
C GLY A 48 14.35 -3.76 16.99
N ARG A 49 14.52 -2.70 16.18
CA ARG A 49 13.38 -2.04 15.54
C ARG A 49 12.72 -2.99 14.55
N LYS A 50 11.42 -3.20 14.72
CA LYS A 50 10.62 -4.14 13.91
C LYS A 50 9.81 -3.42 12.84
N TYR A 51 9.84 -3.97 11.64
CA TYR A 51 9.02 -3.58 10.51
C TYR A 51 8.12 -4.74 10.14
N ASN A 52 6.82 -4.47 10.07
CA ASN A 52 5.77 -5.44 9.77
C ASN A 52 5.06 -5.01 8.50
N VAL A 53 4.77 -5.97 7.64
CA VAL A 53 3.96 -5.79 6.42
C VAL A 53 2.90 -6.87 6.41
N SER A 54 1.64 -6.46 6.26
CA SER A 54 0.50 -7.36 6.27
C SER A 54 0.13 -7.79 4.85
N VAL A 55 -0.28 -9.05 4.72
CA VAL A 55 -0.78 -9.64 3.49
C VAL A 55 -2.30 -9.72 3.55
N TYR A 56 -2.94 -9.34 2.46
CA TYR A 56 -4.38 -9.34 2.30
C TYR A 56 -4.78 -10.25 1.17
N ARG A 57 -5.91 -10.95 1.36
CA ARG A 57 -6.62 -11.69 0.34
C ARG A 57 -7.64 -10.77 -0.30
N ILE A 58 -7.60 -10.66 -1.62
CA ILE A 58 -8.52 -9.83 -2.40
C ILE A 58 -9.35 -10.74 -3.32
N LYS A 59 -10.67 -10.54 -3.32
CA LYS A 59 -11.64 -11.24 -4.15
C LYS A 59 -12.25 -10.29 -5.17
N TYR A 60 -12.18 -10.64 -6.45
CA TYR A 60 -12.84 -9.86 -7.49
C TYR A 60 -13.19 -10.71 -8.72
N ASN A 61 -14.39 -10.53 -9.28
CA ASN A 61 -14.89 -11.27 -10.46
C ASN A 61 -14.71 -12.81 -10.38
N GLY A 62 -14.86 -13.39 -9.18
CA GLY A 62 -14.70 -14.83 -8.96
C GLY A 62 -13.25 -15.29 -8.82
N GLU A 63 -12.28 -14.41 -9.02
CA GLU A 63 -10.86 -14.66 -8.77
C GLU A 63 -10.44 -14.23 -7.36
N LEU A 64 -9.37 -14.84 -6.89
CA LEU A 64 -8.76 -14.59 -5.59
C LEU A 64 -7.25 -14.44 -5.77
N PHE A 65 -6.69 -13.39 -5.17
CA PHE A 65 -5.26 -13.12 -5.18
C PHE A 65 -4.80 -12.51 -3.85
N TYR A 66 -3.48 -12.49 -3.62
CA TYR A 66 -2.89 -12.02 -2.38
C TYR A 66 -1.90 -10.88 -2.64
N CYS A 67 -1.99 -9.82 -1.85
CA CYS A 67 -1.13 -8.64 -1.96
C CYS A 67 -0.58 -8.24 -0.58
N ALA A 68 0.69 -7.84 -0.54
CA ALA A 68 1.23 -7.13 0.61
C ALA A 68 0.83 -5.66 0.50
N LEU A 69 0.08 -5.15 1.47
CA LEU A 69 -0.49 -3.80 1.42
C LEU A 69 -0.12 -3.01 2.66
N GLU A 70 0.10 -1.71 2.47
CA GLU A 70 0.16 -0.73 3.56
C GLU A 70 -0.32 0.63 3.08
N TYR A 71 -0.76 1.49 3.99
CA TYR A 71 -1.02 2.89 3.67
C TYR A 71 0.27 3.71 3.71
N ALA A 72 0.38 4.71 2.83
CA ALA A 72 1.40 5.75 2.91
C ALA A 72 1.21 6.61 4.18
N GLN A 73 1.76 6.16 5.30
CA GLN A 73 1.67 6.83 6.60
C GLN A 73 2.00 8.34 6.59
N PRO A 74 2.95 8.85 5.76
CA PRO A 74 3.20 10.29 5.67
C PRO A 74 1.97 11.14 5.32
N LEU A 75 1.01 10.61 4.56
CA LEU A 75 -0.22 11.33 4.18
C LEU A 75 -1.06 11.75 5.38
N LYS A 76 -1.00 11.01 6.48
CA LYS A 76 -1.69 11.37 7.74
C LYS A 76 -1.24 12.73 8.28
N THR A 77 0.01 13.12 8.01
CA THR A 77 0.54 14.43 8.40
C THR A 77 -0.16 15.55 7.64
N LEU A 78 -0.46 15.34 6.35
CA LEU A 78 -1.16 16.31 5.52
C LEU A 78 -2.59 16.54 6.02
N VAL A 79 -3.30 15.46 6.38
CA VAL A 79 -4.62 15.54 7.02
C VAL A 79 -4.54 16.33 8.33
N ALA A 80 -3.58 16.00 9.19
CA ALA A 80 -3.40 16.72 10.46
C ALA A 80 -3.11 18.22 10.25
N PHE A 81 -2.32 18.58 9.25
CA PHE A 81 -2.07 19.98 8.91
C PHE A 81 -3.34 20.69 8.43
N LYS A 82 -4.13 20.02 7.59
CA LYS A 82 -5.41 20.54 7.10
C LYS A 82 -6.43 20.75 8.23
N GLU A 83 -6.53 19.81 9.16
CA GLU A 83 -7.44 19.87 10.32
C GLU A 83 -7.05 20.97 11.30
N ASN A 84 -5.74 21.22 11.47
CA ASN A 84 -5.23 22.30 12.30
C ASN A 84 -5.18 23.67 11.59
N GLY A 85 -5.75 23.78 10.38
CA GLY A 85 -5.78 25.03 9.62
C GLY A 85 -4.41 25.55 9.15
N ARG A 86 -3.40 24.67 9.07
CA ARG A 86 -2.05 25.04 8.62
C ARG A 86 -1.91 25.08 7.11
N ILE A 87 -2.70 24.27 6.42
CA ILE A 87 -2.80 24.22 4.97
C ILE A 87 -4.27 24.18 4.57
N SER A 88 -4.59 24.68 3.38
CA SER A 88 -5.87 24.54 2.70
C SER A 88 -6.01 23.17 2.02
N LEU A 89 -7.22 22.84 1.55
CA LEU A 89 -7.43 21.59 0.81
C LEU A 89 -6.64 21.56 -0.51
N PRO A 90 -6.61 22.64 -1.33
CA PRO A 90 -5.77 22.66 -2.52
C PRO A 90 -4.26 22.52 -2.24
N GLU A 91 -3.76 23.11 -1.16
CA GLU A 91 -2.36 22.93 -0.76
C GLU A 91 -2.08 21.48 -0.33
N MET A 92 -3.02 20.85 0.38
CA MET A 92 -2.94 19.42 0.73
C MET A 92 -2.85 18.53 -0.52
N ASP A 93 -3.65 18.82 -1.55
CA ASP A 93 -3.61 18.10 -2.83
C ASP A 93 -2.25 18.26 -3.53
N ILE A 94 -1.70 19.48 -3.59
CA ILE A 94 -0.39 19.76 -4.19
C ILE A 94 0.73 19.02 -3.45
N GLU A 95 0.70 19.00 -2.12
CA GLU A 95 1.69 18.29 -1.31
C GLU A 95 1.58 16.77 -1.47
N ARG A 96 0.34 16.23 -1.56
CA ARG A 96 0.11 14.81 -1.86
C ARG A 96 0.72 14.43 -3.21
N GLU A 97 0.42 15.19 -4.26
CA GLU A 97 0.95 14.96 -5.61
C GLU A 97 2.48 15.05 -5.65
N SER A 98 3.04 16.03 -4.94
CA SER A 98 4.48 16.21 -4.82
C SER A 98 5.13 15.03 -4.10
N PHE A 99 4.54 14.53 -3.00
CA PHE A 99 5.01 13.34 -2.30
C PHE A 99 5.03 12.12 -3.22
N ILE A 100 3.92 11.84 -3.89
CA ILE A 100 3.77 10.64 -4.74
C ILE A 100 4.74 10.70 -5.94
N LYS A 101 4.81 11.86 -6.61
CA LYS A 101 5.71 12.06 -7.75
C LYS A 101 7.17 11.84 -7.34
N ASN A 102 7.64 12.48 -6.28
CA ASN A 102 9.03 12.40 -5.86
C ASN A 102 9.39 10.99 -5.38
N LEU A 103 8.52 10.34 -4.61
CA LEU A 103 8.76 8.96 -4.16
C LEU A 103 8.78 7.98 -5.34
N THR A 104 7.89 8.14 -6.31
CA THR A 104 7.88 7.33 -7.54
C THR A 104 9.18 7.49 -8.33
N LEU A 105 9.69 8.71 -8.48
CA LEU A 105 10.98 8.95 -9.14
C LEU A 105 12.13 8.27 -8.37
N MET A 106 12.19 8.43 -7.05
CA MET A 106 13.21 7.77 -6.23
C MET A 106 13.16 6.24 -6.32
N LEU A 107 11.96 5.65 -6.34
CA LEU A 107 11.79 4.19 -6.47
C LEU A 107 12.28 3.66 -7.81
N LYS A 108 12.12 4.44 -8.89
CA LYS A 108 12.63 4.11 -10.22
C LYS A 108 14.16 4.20 -10.29
N ASP A 109 14.74 5.21 -9.63
CA ASP A 109 16.17 5.50 -9.71
C ASP A 109 17.02 4.62 -8.77
N TYR A 110 16.45 4.13 -7.66
CA TYR A 110 17.21 3.43 -6.63
C TYR A 110 17.11 1.91 -6.71
N LYS A 111 18.20 1.24 -7.10
CA LYS A 111 18.43 -0.22 -6.96
C LYS A 111 17.24 -1.12 -7.36
N ASN A 112 16.50 -0.77 -8.41
CA ASN A 112 15.30 -1.48 -8.86
C ASN A 112 14.19 -1.60 -7.78
N SER A 113 14.08 -0.63 -6.88
CA SER A 113 13.06 -0.65 -5.81
C SER A 113 11.63 -0.64 -6.37
N PHE A 114 11.42 -0.11 -7.57
CA PHE A 114 10.14 -0.16 -8.28
C PHE A 114 9.66 -1.59 -8.63
N GLU A 115 10.57 -2.58 -8.67
CA GLU A 115 10.22 -3.98 -8.91
C GLU A 115 9.57 -4.61 -7.67
N VAL A 116 9.89 -4.09 -6.47
CA VAL A 116 9.45 -4.63 -5.18
C VAL A 116 8.50 -3.70 -4.42
N CYS A 117 8.27 -2.48 -4.89
CA CYS A 117 7.36 -1.51 -4.29
C CYS A 117 6.64 -0.69 -5.38
N GLU A 118 5.34 -0.45 -5.19
CA GLU A 118 4.50 0.33 -6.09
C GLU A 118 3.53 1.20 -5.29
N LEU A 119 3.48 2.49 -5.60
CA LEU A 119 2.49 3.40 -5.03
C LEU A 119 1.19 3.26 -5.83
N VAL A 120 0.06 3.11 -5.12
CA VAL A 120 -1.26 2.95 -5.72
C VAL A 120 -2.11 4.15 -5.34
N GLU A 121 -2.24 5.08 -6.29
CA GLU A 121 -3.15 6.22 -6.17
C GLU A 121 -4.58 5.77 -6.47
N TYR A 122 -5.54 6.26 -5.69
CA TYR A 122 -6.97 6.04 -5.96
C TYR A 122 -7.83 7.13 -5.31
N ASP A 123 -8.97 7.40 -5.91
CA ASP A 123 -10.03 8.24 -5.39
C ASP A 123 -10.90 7.40 -4.44
N ASP A 124 -10.68 7.59 -3.14
CA ASP A 124 -11.32 6.82 -2.08
C ASP A 124 -12.81 7.14 -1.86
N GLU A 125 -13.37 8.08 -2.63
CA GLU A 125 -14.82 8.36 -2.66
C GLU A 125 -15.53 7.64 -3.81
N THR A 126 -14.83 7.36 -4.91
CA THR A 126 -15.44 6.87 -6.16
C THR A 126 -14.91 5.53 -6.63
N GLU A 127 -13.70 5.13 -6.21
CA GLU A 127 -13.05 3.90 -6.61
C GLU A 127 -13.04 2.89 -5.45
N LYS A 128 -13.25 1.61 -5.79
CA LYS A 128 -13.12 0.52 -4.82
C LYS A 128 -11.77 -0.15 -4.98
N LEU A 129 -11.05 -0.29 -3.86
CA LEU A 129 -9.70 -0.89 -3.84
C LEU A 129 -9.63 -2.24 -4.55
N HIS A 130 -10.59 -3.15 -4.32
CA HIS A 130 -10.57 -4.48 -4.94
C HIS A 130 -10.76 -4.45 -6.47
N GLU A 131 -11.49 -3.46 -7.00
CA GLU A 131 -11.65 -3.23 -8.44
C GLU A 131 -10.34 -2.67 -9.03
N MET A 132 -9.77 -1.66 -8.37
CA MET A 132 -8.49 -1.04 -8.70
C MET A 132 -7.36 -2.07 -8.80
N PHE A 133 -7.18 -2.90 -7.77
CA PHE A 133 -6.09 -3.88 -7.72
C PHE A 133 -6.17 -4.89 -8.86
N PHE A 134 -7.36 -5.28 -9.29
CA PHE A 134 -7.50 -6.19 -10.42
C PHE A 134 -7.03 -5.56 -11.74
N GLY A 135 -7.20 -4.25 -11.90
CA GLY A 135 -6.74 -3.48 -13.06
C GLY A 135 -5.22 -3.31 -13.14
N LEU A 136 -4.49 -3.50 -12.03
CA LEU A 136 -3.03 -3.33 -12.01
C LEU A 136 -2.33 -4.49 -12.73
N THR A 137 -1.60 -4.18 -13.79
CA THR A 137 -0.81 -5.16 -14.57
C THR A 137 0.20 -5.91 -13.70
N SER A 138 0.77 -5.23 -12.70
CA SER A 138 1.69 -5.84 -11.74
C SER A 138 0.97 -6.94 -10.93
N VAL A 139 -0.23 -6.69 -10.44
CA VAL A 139 -1.05 -7.70 -9.73
C VAL A 139 -1.39 -8.88 -10.64
N GLN A 140 -1.74 -8.61 -11.89
CA GLN A 140 -2.04 -9.65 -12.88
C GLN A 140 -0.83 -10.54 -13.19
N SER A 141 0.36 -9.97 -13.20
CA SER A 141 1.64 -10.68 -13.42
C SER A 141 2.04 -11.54 -12.22
N PHE A 142 1.51 -11.23 -11.04
CA PHE A 142 1.80 -11.89 -9.77
C PHE A 142 0.61 -12.67 -9.21
N LYS A 143 -0.41 -13.02 -10.02
CA LYS A 143 -1.50 -13.93 -9.62
C LYS A 143 -0.91 -15.20 -9.03
N CYS A 144 -0.76 -15.20 -7.71
CA CYS A 144 -0.43 -16.38 -6.95
C CYS A 144 -1.72 -17.16 -6.89
N GLN A 145 -1.89 -18.05 -7.87
CA GLN A 145 -2.72 -19.22 -7.71
C GLN A 145 -2.12 -19.97 -6.51
N THR A 146 -2.67 -19.78 -5.31
CA THR A 146 -2.53 -20.83 -4.31
C THR A 146 -3.30 -22.01 -4.88
N VAL A 147 -2.55 -23.01 -5.35
CA VAL A 147 -3.06 -24.35 -5.58
C VAL A 147 -3.29 -24.93 -4.19
N GLU A 148 -4.56 -25.24 -3.93
CA GLU A 148 -5.14 -26.04 -2.82
C GLU A 148 -4.70 -25.74 -1.38
#